data_AF-D6YUV7-F1
#
_entry.id   AF-D6YUV7-F1
#
_cell.length_a   1.000
_cell.length_b   1.000
_cell.length_c   1.000
_cell.angle_alpha   90.00
_cell.angle_beta   90.00
_cell.angle_gamma   90.00
#
_symmetry.space_group_name_H-M   'P 1'
#
loop_
_entity.id
_entity.type
_entity.pdbx_description
1 polymer ?
#
loop_
_entity_poly.entity_id
_entity_poly.type
_entity_poly.pdbx_seq_one_letter_code
_entity_poly.pdbx_strand_id
1 'polypeptide(L)'
;MNKILLILIFTNFLLYADSSVDIQKELQGMPNAEQEKIEHFFRTLIKQYGFGYTLFGDKPVSLLCWLAEPDYNKKRPYFTVNEDFIESYSVWKKYEKKFPSNKYILQERTLAMGKDYIDLVLIKKTLFNESIKNNNDFFSPGYDTDTFLKSEKLENYVNCSDEQKSKYHIRMGILLGYGSRAFS
;
A
#
# COMPACT_ATOMS: atom_id res chain seq x y z
N MET A 1 -20.63 0.63 16.47
CA MET A 1 -20.39 0.00 15.15
C MET A 1 -20.61 -1.50 15.30
N ASN A 2 -21.57 -2.09 14.57
CA ASN A 2 -22.01 -3.47 14.80
C ASN A 2 -20.85 -4.48 14.65
N LYS A 3 -20.65 -5.33 15.67
CA LYS A 3 -19.69 -6.45 15.66
C LYS A 3 -19.83 -7.37 14.43
N ILE A 4 -21.02 -7.39 13.83
CA ILE A 4 -21.34 -8.15 12.60
C ILE A 4 -20.60 -7.60 11.37
N LEU A 5 -20.48 -6.28 11.20
CA LEU A 5 -19.72 -5.69 10.09
C LEU A 5 -18.22 -5.98 10.23
N LEU A 6 -17.76 -6.06 11.48
CA LEU A 6 -16.41 -6.42 11.91
C LEU A 6 -16.07 -7.85 11.48
N ILE A 7 -16.97 -8.79 11.79
CA ILE A 7 -16.85 -10.19 11.38
C ILE A 7 -16.89 -10.30 9.86
N LEU A 8 -17.77 -9.60 9.16
CA LEU A 8 -17.90 -9.70 7.70
C LEU A 8 -16.67 -9.16 6.93
N ILE A 9 -16.02 -8.10 7.44
CA ILE A 9 -14.77 -7.59 6.88
C ILE A 9 -13.62 -8.57 7.17
N PHE A 10 -13.55 -9.12 8.38
CA PHE A 10 -12.53 -10.12 8.73
C PHE A 10 -12.73 -11.46 8.02
N THR A 11 -13.97 -11.93 7.85
CA THR A 11 -14.26 -13.17 7.12
C THR A 11 -14.03 -13.00 5.62
N ASN A 12 -14.29 -11.83 5.02
CA ASN A 12 -13.85 -11.60 3.64
C ASN A 12 -12.33 -11.53 3.53
N PHE A 13 -11.64 -10.95 4.51
CA PHE A 13 -10.19 -10.97 4.57
C PHE A 13 -9.65 -12.40 4.71
N LEU A 14 -10.28 -13.26 5.53
CA LEU A 14 -9.89 -14.66 5.75
C LEU A 14 -10.36 -15.61 4.64
N LEU A 15 -11.43 -15.30 3.90
CA LEU A 15 -11.93 -16.10 2.78
C LEU A 15 -11.16 -15.79 1.49
N TYR A 16 -10.69 -14.55 1.32
CA TYR A 16 -9.83 -14.16 0.18
C TYR A 16 -8.35 -14.26 0.50
N ALA A 17 -7.92 -14.27 1.76
CA ALA A 17 -6.59 -14.71 2.13
C ALA A 17 -6.61 -16.24 2.15
N ASP A 18 -5.96 -16.84 1.15
CA ASP A 18 -5.43 -18.19 1.29
C ASP A 18 -4.22 -18.10 2.24
N SER A 19 -4.46 -17.58 3.46
CA SER A 19 -3.43 -17.32 4.45
C SER A 19 -3.14 -18.64 5.13
N SER A 20 -1.97 -19.18 4.86
CA SER A 20 -1.35 -20.25 5.65
C SER A 20 -1.12 -19.87 7.14
N VAL A 21 -1.53 -18.67 7.56
CA VAL A 21 -1.36 -18.12 8.90
C VAL A 21 -2.71 -17.82 9.52
N ASP A 22 -2.94 -18.36 10.71
CA ASP A 22 -4.07 -18.02 11.56
C ASP A 22 -3.82 -16.64 12.20
N ILE A 23 -4.38 -15.60 11.59
CA ILE A 23 -4.24 -14.20 12.05
C ILE A 23 -4.75 -14.06 13.49
N GLN A 24 -5.79 -14.82 13.90
CA GLN A 24 -6.29 -14.75 15.27
C GLN A 24 -5.24 -15.24 16.26
N LYS A 25 -4.54 -16.32 15.92
CA LYS A 25 -3.43 -16.84 16.73
C LYS A 25 -2.27 -15.86 16.84
N GLU A 26 -1.91 -15.17 15.74
CA GLU A 26 -0.86 -14.14 15.79
C GLU A 26 -1.25 -12.93 16.65
N LEU A 27 -2.53 -12.54 16.62
CA LEU A 27 -3.08 -11.45 17.43
C LEU A 27 -3.19 -11.84 18.92
N GLN A 28 -3.51 -13.09 19.26
CA GLN A 28 -3.62 -13.55 20.65
C GLN A 28 -2.32 -13.36 21.46
N GLY A 29 -1.17 -13.33 20.80
CA GLY A 29 0.12 -13.07 21.44
C GLY A 29 0.42 -11.58 21.68
N MET A 30 -0.46 -10.66 21.28
CA MET A 30 -0.26 -9.22 21.38
C MET A 30 -1.08 -8.61 22.51
N PRO A 31 -0.59 -7.57 23.21
CA PRO A 31 -1.39 -6.73 24.10
C PRO A 31 -2.65 -6.20 23.41
N ASN A 32 -3.79 -6.19 24.09
CA ASN A 32 -5.07 -5.73 23.53
C ASN A 32 -4.99 -4.31 22.95
N ALA A 33 -4.29 -3.39 23.64
CA ALA A 33 -4.11 -2.02 23.16
C ALA A 33 -3.37 -1.95 21.80
N GLU A 34 -2.40 -2.84 21.58
CA GLU A 34 -1.68 -2.90 20.30
C GLU A 34 -2.53 -3.54 19.20
N GLN A 35 -3.37 -4.53 19.54
CA GLN A 35 -4.34 -5.09 18.59
C GLN A 35 -5.33 -4.03 18.10
N GLU A 36 -5.86 -3.21 19.01
CA GLU A 36 -6.77 -2.11 18.68
C GLU A 36 -6.10 -1.07 17.77
N LYS A 37 -4.83 -0.75 18.00
CA LYS A 37 -4.03 0.13 17.14
C LYS A 37 -3.80 -0.46 15.75
N ILE A 38 -3.45 -1.74 15.65
CA ILE A 38 -3.33 -2.43 14.35
C ILE A 38 -4.67 -2.43 13.60
N GLU A 39 -5.76 -2.73 14.30
CA GLU A 39 -7.10 -2.68 13.72
C GLU A 39 -7.42 -1.27 13.21
N HIS A 40 -7.16 -0.24 14.02
CA HIS A 40 -7.35 1.15 13.63
C HIS A 40 -6.55 1.49 12.36
N PHE A 41 -5.27 1.11 12.30
CA PHE A 41 -4.42 1.33 11.14
C PHE A 41 -5.02 0.76 9.85
N PHE A 42 -5.37 -0.53 9.83
CA PHE A 42 -5.94 -1.17 8.64
C PHE A 42 -7.32 -0.61 8.28
N ARG A 43 -8.16 -0.30 9.27
CA ARG A 43 -9.46 0.35 9.03
C ARG A 43 -9.30 1.69 8.34
N THR A 44 -8.33 2.49 8.78
CA THR A 44 -8.06 3.81 8.23
C THR A 44 -7.53 3.70 6.80
N LEU A 45 -6.58 2.79 6.53
CA LEU A 45 -6.11 2.50 5.17
C LEU A 45 -7.25 2.16 4.21
N ILE A 46 -8.16 1.27 4.64
CA ILE A 46 -9.27 0.80 3.82
C ILE A 46 -10.27 1.94 3.56
N LYS A 47 -10.70 2.63 4.62
CA LYS A 47 -11.82 3.57 4.56
C LYS A 47 -11.43 4.95 4.04
N GLN A 48 -10.22 5.41 4.36
CA GLN A 48 -9.81 6.79 4.10
C GLN A 48 -8.78 6.91 2.96
N TYR A 49 -7.92 5.91 2.78
CA TYR A 49 -6.80 6.00 1.84
C TYR A 49 -6.94 5.11 0.59
N GLY A 50 -8.14 4.54 0.37
CA GLY A 50 -8.45 3.82 -0.87
C GLY A 50 -7.72 2.47 -1.01
N PHE A 51 -7.20 1.89 0.07
CA PHE A 51 -6.60 0.54 0.03
C PHE A 51 -7.68 -0.53 -0.20
N GLY A 52 -8.95 -0.21 0.11
CA GLY A 52 -10.10 -1.07 -0.19
C GLY A 52 -10.22 -1.44 -1.67
N TYR A 53 -9.87 -0.54 -2.59
CA TYR A 53 -9.93 -0.82 -4.04
C TYR A 53 -8.93 -1.89 -4.49
N THR A 54 -7.79 -2.00 -3.81
CA THR A 54 -6.77 -3.03 -4.09
C THR A 54 -7.09 -4.33 -3.36
N LEU A 55 -7.64 -4.26 -2.14
CA LEU A 55 -8.03 -5.45 -1.37
C LEU A 55 -9.24 -6.15 -1.99
N PHE A 56 -10.29 -5.39 -2.29
CA PHE A 56 -11.60 -5.92 -2.67
C PHE A 56 -11.98 -5.66 -4.13
N GLY A 57 -11.18 -4.90 -4.87
CA GLY A 57 -11.43 -4.60 -6.27
C GLY A 57 -10.31 -5.05 -7.20
N ASP A 58 -10.27 -4.39 -8.35
CA ASP A 58 -9.40 -4.73 -9.47
C ASP A 58 -8.18 -3.80 -9.59
N LYS A 59 -7.94 -2.99 -8.55
CA LYS A 59 -6.77 -2.12 -8.53
C LYS A 59 -5.51 -2.94 -8.21
N PRO A 60 -4.44 -2.88 -9.02
CA PRO A 60 -3.21 -3.61 -8.74
C PRO A 60 -2.45 -3.06 -7.52
N VAL A 61 -2.43 -1.73 -7.37
CA VAL A 61 -1.62 -1.03 -6.36
C VAL A 61 -2.41 0.10 -5.67
N SER A 62 -2.24 0.25 -4.36
CA SER A 62 -2.58 1.47 -3.61
C SER A 62 -1.34 2.06 -2.95
N LEU A 63 -1.26 3.38 -2.90
CA LEU A 63 -0.15 4.15 -2.35
C LEU A 63 -0.67 5.14 -1.32
N LEU A 64 0.11 5.37 -0.27
CA LEU A 64 -0.11 6.43 0.70
C LEU A 64 1.25 7.03 1.10
N CYS A 65 1.41 8.33 0.90
CA CYS A 65 2.60 9.06 1.31
C CYS A 65 2.24 10.11 2.36
N TRP A 66 2.99 10.17 3.46
CA TRP A 66 2.80 11.15 4.54
C TRP A 66 4.13 11.51 5.21
N LEU A 67 4.11 12.59 6.01
CA LEU A 67 5.25 13.00 6.84
C LEU A 67 5.40 12.07 8.05
N ALA A 68 6.59 11.48 8.23
CA ALA A 68 6.93 10.59 9.34
C ALA A 68 6.77 11.29 10.71
N GLU A 69 7.14 12.58 10.77
CA GLU A 69 6.93 13.44 11.92
C GLU A 69 5.95 14.56 11.55
N PRO A 70 4.86 14.77 12.32
CA PRO A 70 3.96 15.89 12.11
C PRO A 70 4.72 17.22 12.23
N ASP A 71 4.85 17.93 11.11
CA ASP A 71 5.42 19.27 11.10
C ASP A 71 4.32 20.29 10.88
N TYR A 72 3.71 20.73 11.99
CA TYR A 72 2.65 21.74 11.98
C TYR A 72 3.13 23.14 11.54
N ASN A 73 4.44 23.37 11.49
CA ASN A 73 5.05 24.65 11.15
C ASN A 73 5.43 24.73 9.65
N LYS A 74 5.62 23.60 8.97
CA LYS A 74 5.81 23.56 7.52
C LYS A 74 4.46 23.85 6.84
N LYS A 75 4.37 24.99 6.16
CA LYS A 75 3.34 25.30 5.14
C LYS A 75 3.47 24.42 3.88
N ARG A 76 3.82 23.14 4.02
CA ARG A 76 3.87 22.20 2.91
C ARG A 76 2.50 21.52 2.83
N PRO A 77 1.77 21.66 1.72
CA PRO A 77 0.38 21.20 1.59
C PRO A 77 0.24 19.67 1.46
N TYR A 78 1.27 18.89 1.79
CA TYR A 78 1.30 17.47 1.47
C TYR A 78 0.91 16.62 2.68
N PHE A 79 -0.31 16.04 2.56
CA PHE A 79 -0.85 14.88 3.26
C PHE A 79 -0.38 14.68 4.71
N THR A 80 -0.78 15.57 5.61
CA THR A 80 -0.72 15.29 7.03
C THR A 80 -1.76 14.21 7.36
N VAL A 81 -1.31 13.17 8.06
CA VAL A 81 -2.17 12.17 8.68
C VAL A 81 -2.33 12.53 10.16
N ASN A 82 -3.38 12.03 10.81
CA ASN A 82 -3.56 12.27 12.24
C ASN A 82 -2.51 11.51 13.07
N GLU A 83 -2.19 12.03 14.26
CA GLU A 83 -1.23 11.42 15.19
C GLU A 83 -1.61 9.98 15.56
N ASP A 84 -2.92 9.71 15.76
CA ASP A 84 -3.44 8.38 16.03
C ASP A 84 -3.07 7.36 14.94
N PHE A 85 -3.06 7.76 13.66
CA PHE A 85 -2.65 6.88 12.57
C PHE A 85 -1.15 6.61 12.58
N ILE A 86 -0.33 7.62 12.90
CA ILE A 86 1.14 7.47 13.00
C ILE A 86 1.51 6.51 14.13
N GLU A 87 0.86 6.64 15.29
CA GLU A 87 1.03 5.71 16.41
C GLU A 87 0.61 4.29 16.01
N SER A 88 -0.58 4.17 15.40
CA SER A 88 -1.11 2.89 14.95
C SER A 88 -0.24 2.20 13.91
N TYR A 89 0.31 2.98 12.99
CA TYR A 89 1.29 2.53 12.01
C TYR A 89 2.59 2.03 12.68
N SER A 90 3.11 2.78 13.67
CA SER A 90 4.33 2.40 14.40
C SER A 90 4.16 1.08 15.14
N VAL A 91 2.98 0.87 15.73
CA VAL A 91 2.61 -0.42 16.36
C VAL A 91 2.53 -1.53 15.30
N TRP A 92 1.85 -1.31 14.17
CA TRP A 92 1.81 -2.29 13.09
C TRP A 92 3.22 -2.65 12.60
N LYS A 93 4.09 -1.66 12.44
CA LYS A 93 5.45 -1.85 11.93
C LYS A 93 6.28 -2.79 12.81
N LYS A 94 6.13 -2.71 14.14
CA LYS A 94 6.73 -3.66 15.10
C LYS A 94 6.35 -5.12 14.81
N TYR A 95 5.16 -5.35 14.26
CA TYR A 95 4.59 -6.66 14.02
C TYR A 95 4.48 -7.04 12.54
N GLU A 96 5.00 -6.24 11.60
CA GLU A 96 4.77 -6.44 10.16
C GLU A 96 5.10 -7.87 9.68
N LYS A 97 6.16 -8.46 10.25
CA LYS A 97 6.65 -9.81 9.90
C LYS A 97 5.67 -10.93 10.26
N LYS A 98 4.70 -10.66 11.14
CA LYS A 98 3.63 -11.60 11.53
C LYS A 98 2.47 -11.64 10.54
N PHE A 99 2.45 -10.76 9.54
CA PHE A 99 1.40 -10.69 8.54
C PHE A 99 1.91 -11.07 7.13
N PRO A 100 2.52 -12.25 6.93
CA PRO A 100 2.95 -12.66 5.61
C PRO A 100 1.73 -12.92 4.72
N SER A 101 1.84 -12.57 3.44
CA SER A 101 0.80 -12.88 2.46
C SER A 101 1.42 -13.39 1.15
N ASN A 102 0.86 -14.49 0.65
CA ASN A 102 1.15 -14.98 -0.69
C ASN A 102 0.49 -14.09 -1.77
N LYS A 103 -0.65 -13.46 -1.48
CA LYS A 103 -1.45 -12.66 -2.42
C LYS A 103 -1.10 -11.17 -2.43
N TYR A 104 -0.72 -10.62 -1.29
CA TYR A 104 -0.49 -9.19 -1.13
C TYR A 104 0.93 -8.88 -0.67
N ILE A 105 1.39 -7.66 -0.96
CA ILE A 105 2.59 -7.05 -0.37
C ILE A 105 2.15 -5.74 0.24
N LEU A 106 2.35 -5.56 1.54
CA LEU A 106 2.20 -4.28 2.22
C LEU A 106 3.57 -3.88 2.74
N GLN A 107 4.16 -2.84 2.16
CA GLN A 107 5.55 -2.48 2.48
C GLN A 107 5.78 -0.98 2.33
N GLU A 108 6.73 -0.46 3.08
CA GLU A 108 7.30 0.85 2.82
C GLU A 108 8.22 0.83 1.60
N ARG A 109 7.99 1.77 0.69
CA ARG A 109 8.94 2.12 -0.36
C ARG A 109 9.92 3.11 0.21
N THR A 110 11.19 2.91 -0.12
CA THR A 110 12.21 3.93 0.13
C THR A 110 12.05 5.04 -0.92
N LEU A 111 11.04 5.90 -0.75
CA LEU A 111 10.97 7.15 -1.50
C LEU A 111 12.00 8.12 -0.95
N ALA A 112 12.65 8.81 -1.87
CA ALA A 112 13.76 9.66 -1.57
C ALA A 112 13.35 11.14 -1.46
N MET A 113 12.14 11.41 -0.95
CA MET A 113 11.71 12.78 -0.59
C MET A 113 12.38 13.30 0.70
N GLY A 114 13.46 12.66 1.14
CA GLY A 114 14.10 12.85 2.44
C GLY A 114 13.63 11.83 3.48
N LYS A 115 14.34 11.76 4.61
CA LYS A 115 14.03 10.85 5.73
C LYS A 115 12.70 11.18 6.43
N ASP A 116 12.08 12.29 6.05
CA ASP A 116 10.90 12.84 6.71
C ASP A 116 9.58 12.26 6.16
N TYR A 117 9.59 11.38 5.16
CA TYR A 117 8.39 10.83 4.54
C TYR A 117 8.34 9.30 4.61
N ILE A 118 7.12 8.80 4.76
CA ILE A 118 6.80 7.37 4.64
C ILE A 118 5.94 7.20 3.39
N ASP A 119 6.33 6.29 2.50
CA ASP A 119 5.53 5.86 1.35
C ASP A 119 5.13 4.40 1.52
N LEU A 120 3.89 4.17 1.95
CA LEU A 120 3.34 2.84 2.13
C LEU A 120 2.63 2.39 0.87
N VAL A 121 2.96 1.19 0.40
CA VAL A 121 2.34 0.58 -0.77
C VAL A 121 1.66 -0.75 -0.43
N LEU A 122 0.47 -0.94 -0.98
CA LEU A 122 -0.20 -2.24 -1.04
C LEU A 122 -0.24 -2.71 -2.49
N ILE A 123 0.26 -3.92 -2.75
CA ILE A 123 0.29 -4.56 -4.07
C ILE A 123 -0.51 -5.87 -4.02
N LYS A 124 -1.44 -6.07 -4.95
CA LYS A 124 -2.09 -7.36 -5.22
C LYS A 124 -1.31 -8.08 -6.31
N LYS A 125 -0.51 -9.10 -5.94
CA LYS A 125 0.55 -9.67 -6.79
C LYS A 125 0.04 -10.17 -8.14
N THR A 126 -1.12 -10.83 -8.17
CA THR A 126 -1.69 -11.37 -9.42
C THR A 126 -2.04 -10.25 -10.40
N LEU A 127 -2.84 -9.27 -9.95
CA LEU A 127 -3.26 -8.13 -10.78
C LEU A 127 -2.07 -7.25 -11.20
N PHE A 128 -1.07 -7.11 -10.33
CA PHE A 128 0.17 -6.40 -10.65
C PHE A 128 0.90 -7.06 -11.83
N ASN A 129 1.13 -8.37 -11.75
CA ASN A 129 1.80 -9.13 -12.81
C ASN A 129 0.99 -9.15 -14.12
N GLU A 130 -0.33 -9.31 -14.02
CA GLU A 130 -1.24 -9.23 -15.17
C GLU A 130 -1.21 -7.84 -15.83
N SER A 131 -1.19 -6.77 -15.02
CA SER A 131 -1.12 -5.40 -15.52
C SER A 131 0.17 -5.14 -16.30
N ILE A 132 1.30 -5.63 -15.80
CA ILE A 132 2.59 -5.54 -16.52
C ILE A 132 2.54 -6.36 -17.81
N LYS A 133 2.07 -7.61 -17.74
CA LYS A 133 1.99 -8.50 -18.90
C LYS A 133 1.13 -7.91 -20.03
N ASN A 134 -0.03 -7.35 -19.68
CA ASN A 134 -1.00 -6.80 -20.66
C ASN A 134 -0.56 -5.44 -21.24
N ASN A 135 0.45 -4.81 -20.64
CA ASN A 135 0.95 -3.49 -20.99
C ASN A 135 2.48 -3.48 -21.12
N ASN A 136 3.06 -4.60 -21.54
CA ASN A 136 4.51 -4.83 -21.61
C ASN A 136 5.29 -3.75 -22.37
N ASP A 137 4.67 -3.08 -23.35
CA ASP A 137 5.25 -1.96 -24.09
C ASP A 137 5.69 -0.78 -23.20
N PHE A 138 5.09 -0.64 -22.00
CA PHE A 138 5.39 0.44 -21.06
C PHE A 138 6.36 0.03 -19.94
N PHE A 139 6.66 -1.25 -19.79
CA PHE A 139 7.51 -1.79 -18.73
C PHE A 139 8.80 -2.37 -19.31
N SER A 140 9.91 -2.21 -18.60
CA SER A 140 11.17 -2.82 -19.00
C SER A 140 11.10 -4.35 -18.91
N PRO A 141 11.84 -5.10 -19.74
CA PRO A 141 11.98 -6.55 -19.55
C PRO A 141 12.43 -6.88 -18.12
N GLY A 142 11.75 -7.84 -17.49
CA GLY A 142 12.03 -8.24 -16.10
C GLY A 142 11.46 -7.31 -15.02
N TYR A 143 10.63 -6.31 -15.38
CA TYR A 143 9.97 -5.47 -14.39
C TYR A 143 9.03 -6.30 -13.50
N ASP A 144 9.23 -6.22 -12.20
CA ASP A 144 8.53 -6.98 -11.17
C ASP A 144 8.25 -6.14 -9.91
N THR A 145 7.71 -6.77 -8.87
CA THR A 145 7.38 -6.07 -7.60
C THR A 145 8.61 -5.48 -6.93
N ASP A 146 9.74 -6.19 -6.98
CA ASP A 146 11.00 -5.76 -6.40
C ASP A 146 11.55 -4.52 -7.11
N THR A 147 11.50 -4.54 -8.44
CA THR A 147 11.85 -3.40 -9.28
C THR A 147 10.97 -2.21 -8.97
N PHE A 148 9.65 -2.39 -8.86
CA PHE A 148 8.72 -1.33 -8.51
C PHE A 148 8.99 -0.73 -7.12
N LEU A 149 9.26 -1.58 -6.11
CA LEU A 149 9.57 -1.15 -4.75
C LEU A 149 10.89 -0.36 -4.67
N LYS A 150 11.90 -0.69 -5.50
CA LYS A 150 13.25 -0.14 -5.43
C LYS A 150 13.53 1.01 -6.42
N SER A 151 12.98 0.94 -7.63
CA SER A 151 13.43 1.76 -8.78
C SER A 151 12.51 2.93 -9.13
N GLU A 152 11.24 2.90 -8.74
CA GLU A 152 10.28 3.99 -9.02
C GLU A 152 10.41 5.14 -8.00
N LYS A 153 11.64 5.54 -7.69
CA LYS A 153 11.91 6.66 -6.76
C LYS A 153 11.55 7.99 -7.43
N LEU A 154 10.88 8.86 -6.67
CA LEU A 154 10.49 10.20 -7.15
C LEU A 154 11.70 11.07 -7.55
N GLU A 155 12.89 10.85 -6.98
CA GLU A 155 14.12 11.54 -7.37
C GLU A 155 14.52 11.23 -8.82
N ASN A 156 14.28 10.01 -9.29
CA ASN A 156 14.49 9.66 -10.68
C ASN A 156 13.56 10.49 -11.56
N TYR A 157 12.33 10.74 -11.11
CA TYR A 157 11.37 11.58 -11.84
C TYR A 157 11.81 13.05 -11.96
N VAL A 158 12.43 13.64 -10.93
CA VAL A 158 12.87 15.07 -10.95
C VAL A 158 13.99 15.30 -11.97
N ASN A 159 14.93 14.36 -12.08
CA ASN A 159 16.12 14.50 -12.94
C ASN A 159 15.98 13.83 -14.32
N CYS A 160 14.79 13.31 -14.65
CA CYS A 160 14.51 12.64 -15.91
C CYS A 160 14.11 13.60 -17.03
N SER A 161 14.31 13.18 -18.28
CA SER A 161 13.73 13.84 -19.45
C SER A 161 12.20 13.80 -19.42
N ASP A 162 11.54 14.69 -20.16
CA ASP A 162 10.07 14.72 -20.21
C ASP A 162 9.47 13.43 -20.78
N GLU A 163 10.18 12.76 -21.69
CA GLU A 163 9.81 11.43 -22.18
C GLU A 163 9.81 10.39 -21.06
N GLN A 164 10.84 10.38 -20.21
CA GLN A 164 10.95 9.48 -19.07
C GLN A 164 9.85 9.75 -18.02
N LYS A 165 9.53 11.03 -17.77
CA LYS A 165 8.42 11.44 -16.90
C LYS A 165 7.07 10.98 -17.45
N SER A 166 6.85 11.11 -18.77
CA SER A 166 5.64 10.63 -19.42
C SER A 166 5.48 9.11 -19.28
N LYS A 167 6.54 8.34 -19.56
CA LYS A 167 6.54 6.88 -19.38
C LYS A 167 6.27 6.49 -17.92
N TYR A 168 6.84 7.21 -16.96
CA TYR A 168 6.55 7.01 -15.54
C TYR A 168 5.06 7.20 -15.22
N HIS A 169 4.47 8.32 -15.65
CA HIS A 169 3.04 8.59 -15.41
C HIS A 169 2.13 7.55 -16.03
N ILE A 170 2.46 7.07 -17.23
CA ILE A 170 1.69 6.00 -17.88
C ILE A 170 1.79 4.70 -17.07
N ARG A 171 3.00 4.27 -16.67
CA ARG A 171 3.18 3.08 -15.82
C ARG A 171 2.41 3.20 -14.51
N MET A 172 2.51 4.35 -13.84
CA MET A 172 1.79 4.60 -12.59
C MET A 172 0.28 4.61 -12.81
N GLY A 173 -0.20 5.21 -13.90
CA GLY A 173 -1.61 5.15 -14.30
C GLY A 173 -2.09 3.72 -14.43
N ILE A 174 -1.35 2.85 -15.13
CA ILE A 174 -1.66 1.43 -15.28
C ILE A 174 -1.71 0.73 -13.92
N LEU A 175 -0.65 0.85 -13.11
CA LEU A 175 -0.55 0.17 -11.81
C LEU A 175 -1.59 0.67 -10.78
N LEU A 176 -2.02 1.91 -10.91
CA LEU A 176 -3.08 2.50 -10.09
C LEU A 176 -4.49 2.27 -10.67
N GLY A 177 -4.63 1.52 -11.77
CA GLY A 177 -5.94 1.21 -12.36
C GLY A 177 -6.59 2.36 -13.15
N TYR A 178 -5.83 3.39 -13.51
CA TYR A 178 -6.27 4.53 -14.34
C TYR A 178 -5.81 4.43 -15.81
N GLY A 179 -4.89 3.51 -16.14
CA GLY A 179 -4.28 3.37 -17.47
C GLY A 179 -5.08 2.48 -18.42
N SER A 180 -5.11 2.87 -19.70
CA SER A 180 -5.96 2.28 -20.74
C SER A 180 -5.48 0.90 -21.20
N ARG A 181 -6.24 -0.12 -20.78
CA ARG A 181 -6.51 -1.48 -21.33
C ARG A 181 -7.24 -2.34 -20.28
N ALA A 182 -7.41 -1.84 -19.06
CA ALA A 182 -7.97 -2.55 -17.92
C ALA A 182 -9.49 -2.83 -17.95
N PHE A 183 -10.21 -2.49 -19.03
CA PHE A 183 -11.68 -2.66 -19.12
C PHE A 183 -12.19 -3.03 -20.52
N SER A 184 -11.41 -3.77 -21.32
CA SER A 184 -11.93 -4.41 -22.54
C SER A 184 -12.12 -5.90 -22.34
#